data_AF-W7BZS4-F1
#
_entry.id   AF-W7BZS4-F1
#
_cell.length_a   1.000
_cell.length_b   1.000
_cell.length_c   1.000
_cell.angle_alpha   90.00
_cell.angle_beta   90.00
_cell.angle_gamma   90.00
#
_symmetry.space_group_name_H-M   'P 1'
#
loop_
_entity.id
_entity.type
_entity.pdbx_description
1 polymer ?
#
loop_
_entity_poly.entity_id
_entity_poly.type
_entity_poly.pdbx_seq_one_letter_code
_entity_poly.pdbx_strand_id
1 'polypeptide(L)' 'MKKEKRFNVETLEQSGSGLTTVIIDKETGVQYLLAAVPNIGSGMALLVDSDGKPLLEK' A
#
# COMPACT_ATOMS: atom_id res chain seq x y z
N MET A 1 -0.97 21.95 16.15
CA MET A 1 -1.53 21.50 14.85
C MET A 1 -1.23 20.02 14.68
N LYS A 2 -2.20 19.20 14.27
CA LYS A 2 -1.99 17.77 14.01
C LYS A 2 -1.27 17.64 12.67
N LYS A 3 -0.08 17.04 12.64
CA LYS A 3 0.66 16.81 11.39
C LYS A 3 -0.17 15.87 10.50
N GLU A 4 -0.41 16.26 9.25
CA GLU A 4 -1.09 15.37 8.32
C GLU A 4 -0.28 14.10 8.10
N LYS A 5 -0.97 12.96 8.00
CA LYS A 5 -0.32 11.68 7.67
C LYS A 5 0.19 11.75 6.23
N ARG A 6 1.42 11.29 5.97
CA ARG A 6 1.97 11.21 4.61
C ARG A 6 1.32 10.10 3.79
N PHE A 7 1.07 8.94 4.39
CA PHE A 7 0.54 7.78 3.71
C PHE A 7 -0.99 7.66 3.88
N ASN A 8 -1.68 7.40 2.77
CA ASN A 8 -3.03 6.87 2.75
C ASN A 8 -2.97 5.33 2.72
N VAL A 9 -3.94 4.66 3.34
CA VAL A 9 -3.93 3.20 3.51
C VAL A 9 -5.33 2.68 3.20
N GLU A 10 -5.44 1.91 2.13
CA GLU A 10 -6.69 1.36 1.61
C GLU A 10 -6.67 -0.16 1.70
N THR A 11 -7.43 -0.73 2.65
CA THR A 11 -7.56 -2.18 2.76
C THR A 11 -8.49 -2.69 1.65
N LEU A 12 -7.94 -3.50 0.75
CA LEU A 12 -8.68 -4.10 -0.35
C LEU A 12 -9.41 -5.36 0.11
N GLU A 13 -8.68 -6.23 0.81
CA GLU A 13 -9.17 -7.54 1.21
C GLU A 13 -8.67 -7.93 2.60
N GLN A 14 -9.54 -8.62 3.34
CA GLN A 14 -9.19 -9.25 4.59
C GLN A 14 -9.81 -10.65 4.62
N SER A 15 -8.97 -11.67 4.81
CA SER A 15 -9.39 -13.07 4.91
C SER A 15 -8.76 -13.70 6.14
N GLY A 16 -9.58 -13.97 7.16
CA GLY A 16 -9.09 -14.35 8.49
C GLY A 16 -8.12 -13.29 9.02
N SER A 17 -6.89 -13.72 9.31
CA SER A 17 -5.79 -12.82 9.72
C SER A 17 -5.00 -12.23 8.56
N GLY A 18 -5.23 -12.68 7.33
CA GLY A 18 -4.57 -12.11 6.14
C GLY A 18 -5.13 -10.75 5.77
N LEU A 19 -4.25 -9.80 5.50
CA LEU A 19 -4.53 -8.44 5.08
C LEU A 19 -3.85 -8.15 3.75
N THR A 20 -4.61 -7.62 2.80
CA THR A 20 -4.11 -7.07 1.55
C THR A 20 -4.52 -5.61 1.44
N THR A 21 -3.54 -4.73 1.36
CA THR A 21 -3.73 -3.28 1.48
C THR A 21 -2.90 -2.54 0.45
N VAL A 22 -3.46 -1.49 -0.15
CA VAL A 22 -2.69 -0.51 -0.94
C VAL A 22 -2.29 0.65 -0.04
N ILE A 23 -1.01 0.96 -0.01
CA ILE A 23 -0.46 2.12 0.68
C ILE A 23 -0.08 3.15 -0.38
N ILE A 24 -0.54 4.38 -0.22
CA ILE A 24 -0.31 5.46 -1.18
C ILE A 24 0.49 6.57 -0.52
N ASP A 25 1.64 6.91 -1.12
CA ASP A 25 2.46 8.05 -0.69
C ASP A 25 1.90 9.34 -1.28
N LYS A 26 1.23 10.16 -0.47
CA LYS A 26 0.59 11.40 -0.95
C LYS A 26 1.58 12.46 -1.44
N GLU A 27 2.87 12.34 -1.14
CA GLU A 27 3.88 13.27 -1.66
C GLU A 27 4.28 12.94 -3.11
N THR A 28 4.21 11.67 -3.50
CA THR A 28 4.70 11.19 -4.80
C THR A 28 3.64 10.54 -5.67
N GLY A 29 2.49 10.18 -5.10
CA GLY A 29 1.44 9.37 -5.72
C GLY A 29 1.78 7.87 -5.80
N VAL A 30 2.99 7.46 -5.43
CA VAL A 30 3.45 6.07 -5.58
C VAL A 30 2.66 5.12 -4.68
N GLN A 31 2.29 3.97 -5.25
CA GLN A 31 1.47 2.96 -4.59
C GLN A 31 2.25 1.68 -4.29
N TYR A 32 1.97 1.09 -3.13
CA TYR A 32 2.58 -0.16 -2.65
C TYR A 32 1.48 -1.17 -2.29
N LEU A 33 1.64 -2.42 -2.71
CA LEU A 33 0.83 -3.53 -2.23
C LEU A 33 1.50 -4.13 -1.00
N LEU A 34 0.83 -4.05 0.15
CA LEU A 34 1.20 -4.75 1.37
C LEU A 34 0.30 -5.97 1.53
N ALA A 35 0.93 -7.15 1.58
CA ALA A 35 0.29 -8.38 2.03
C ALA A 35 0.89 -8.77 3.38
N ALA A 36 0.06 -8.95 4.40
CA ALA A 36 0.51 -9.22 5.76
C ALA A 36 -0.37 -10.23 6.47
N VAL A 37 0.25 -11.04 7.32
CA VAL A 37 -0.43 -11.80 8.36
C VAL A 37 0.16 -11.35 9.71
N PRO A 38 -0.62 -10.64 10.55
CA PRO A 38 -0.15 -10.11 11.82
C PRO A 38 0.57 -11.17 12.66
N ASN A 39 1.73 -10.80 13.19
CA ASN A 39 2.60 -11.65 14.02
C ASN A 39 3.22 -12.89 13.32
N ILE A 40 3.03 -13.04 12.00
CA ILE A 40 3.66 -14.12 11.22
C ILE A 40 4.66 -13.53 10.23
N GLY A 41 4.23 -12.55 9.43
CA GLY A 41 5.11 -11.91 8.45
C GLY A 41 4.37 -11.00 7.49
N SER A 42 5.14 -10.30 6.66
CA SER A 42 4.62 -9.42 5.62
C SER A 42 5.54 -9.39 4.40
N GLY A 43 4.96 -9.03 3.25
CA GLY A 43 5.65 -8.72 2.02
C GLY A 43 5.10 -7.43 1.43
N MET A 44 5.97 -6.63 0.83
CA MET A 44 5.59 -5.37 0.19
C MET A 44 6.17 -5.32 -1.22
N ALA A 45 5.35 -4.93 -2.18
CA ALA A 45 5.73 -4.75 -3.57
C ALA A 45 5.30 -3.36 -4.06
N LEU A 46 6.13 -2.76 -4.91
CA LEU A 46 5.76 -1.56 -5.66
C LEU A 46 4.73 -1.95 -6.73
N LEU A 47 3.63 -1.21 -6.82
CA LEU A 47 2.72 -1.35 -7.96
C LEU A 47 3.30 -0.59 -9.15
N VAL A 48 3.35 -1.25 -10.29
CA VAL A 48 3.91 -0.70 -11.54
C VAL A 48 2.92 -0.84 -12.68
N ASP A 49 3.06 0.01 -13.69
CA ASP A 49 2.37 -0.12 -14.97
C ASP A 49 3.00 -1.19 -15.88
N SER A 50 2.47 -1.35 -17.08
CA SER A 50 2.96 -2.32 -18.07
C SER A 50 4.39 -2.06 -18.54
N ASP A 51 4.90 -0.84 -18.38
CA ASP A 51 6.26 -0.45 -18.75
C ASP A 51 7.24 -0.60 -17.56
N GLY A 52 6.74 -1.05 -16.40
CA GLY A 52 7.52 -1.20 -15.17
C GLY A 52 7.75 0.12 -14.42
N LYS A 53 7.05 1.20 -14.77
CA LYS A 53 7.12 2.47 -14.04
C LYS A 53 6.17 2.43 -12.83
N PRO A 54 6.47 3.16 -11.75
CA PRO A 54 5.57 3.24 -10.60
C PRO A 54 4.16 3.66 -11.00
N LEU A 55 3.16 2.91 -10.55
CA LEU A 55 1.76 3.28 -10.72
C LEU A 55 1.45 4.43 -9.75
N LEU A 56 0.92 5.53 -10.29
CA LEU A 56 0.59 6.73 -9.52
C LEU A 56 -0.92 6.81 -9.28
N GLU A 57 -1.31 7.24 -8.08
CA GLU A 57 -2.70 7.61 -7.76
C GLU A 57 -3.15 8.75 -8.70
N LYS A 58 -4.36 8.62 -9.27
CA LYS A 58 -4.92 9.56 -10.26
C LYS A 58 -5.58 10.76 -9.59
#